data_AF-A0A843CLM9-F1
#
_entry.id   AF-A0A843CLM9-F1
#
_cell.length_a   1.000
_cell.length_b   1.000
_cell.length_c   1.000
_cell.angle_alpha   90.00
_cell.angle_beta   90.00
_cell.angle_gamma   90.00
#
_symmetry.space_group_name_H-M   'P 1'
#
loop_
_entity.id
_entity.type
_entity.pdbx_description
1 polymer ?
#
loop_
_entity_poly.entity_id
_entity_poly.type
_entity_poly.pdbx_seq_one_letter_code
_entity_poly.pdbx_strand_id
1 'polypeptide(L)'
;MEQSTNNVENWSALKELLVSSIQKSIEDNLGKSTLNKIECRLMELHHFSVSQSIEEFSKFDGVLREFFGAGATGLESRFIQNNIIKTESLKKGFGNLTVQEQSLAKEFLKPFAENDKKMLLELFSIKQLV
;
A
#
# COMPACT_ATOMS: atom_id res chain seq x y z
N MET A 1 -0.70 11.62 28.56
CA MET A 1 0.31 10.70 27.99
C MET A 1 -0.31 9.59 27.14
N GLU A 2 -1.61 9.29 27.24
CA GLU A 2 -2.30 8.23 26.46
C GLU A 2 -2.55 8.53 24.97
N GLN A 3 -2.59 9.81 24.55
CA GLN A 3 -2.87 10.16 23.14
C GLN A 3 -1.69 9.85 22.19
N SER A 4 -0.48 9.67 22.71
CA SER A 4 0.71 9.39 21.90
C SER A 4 0.79 7.94 21.44
N THR A 5 0.28 7.01 22.25
CA THR A 5 0.32 5.56 22.00
C THR A 5 -0.78 5.13 21.03
N ASN A 6 -1.99 5.70 21.14
CA ASN A 6 -3.12 5.35 20.28
C ASN A 6 -2.88 5.68 18.79
N ASN A 7 -2.14 6.74 18.47
CA ASN A 7 -1.85 7.11 17.08
C ASN A 7 -0.83 6.20 16.40
N VAL A 8 0.19 5.75 17.15
CA VAL A 8 1.18 4.81 16.62
C VAL A 8 0.50 3.46 16.33
N GLU A 9 -0.42 3.02 17.21
CA GLU A 9 -1.19 1.80 17.01
C GLU A 9 -2.12 1.88 15.80
N ASN A 10 -2.87 2.98 15.63
CA ASN A 10 -3.79 3.15 14.49
C ASN A 10 -3.03 3.26 13.14
N TRP A 11 -1.86 3.90 13.09
CA TRP A 11 -1.05 3.95 11.87
C TRP A 11 -0.44 2.59 11.52
N SER A 12 0.01 1.83 12.53
CA SER A 12 0.48 0.46 12.33
C SER A 12 -0.62 -0.44 11.77
N ALA A 13 -1.84 -0.34 12.32
CA ALA A 13 -2.98 -1.09 11.84
C ALA A 13 -3.33 -0.78 10.37
N LEU A 14 -3.34 0.50 9.99
CA LEU A 14 -3.56 0.91 8.59
C LEU A 14 -2.47 0.36 7.67
N LYS A 15 -1.20 0.42 8.09
CA LYS A 15 -0.07 -0.10 7.33
C LYS A 15 -0.15 -1.62 7.14
N GLU A 16 -0.45 -2.36 8.21
CA GLU A 16 -0.61 -3.82 8.17
C GLU A 16 -1.75 -4.25 7.25
N LEU A 17 -2.88 -3.54 7.31
CA LEU A 17 -3.99 -3.76 6.37
C LEU A 17 -3.52 -3.52 4.93
N LEU A 18 -2.86 -2.39 4.64
CA LEU A 18 -2.40 -2.07 3.29
C LEU A 18 -1.44 -3.12 2.73
N VAL A 19 -0.50 -3.58 3.56
CA VAL A 19 0.44 -4.65 3.18
C VAL A 19 -0.31 -5.94 2.87
N SER A 20 -1.29 -6.31 3.69
CA SER A 20 -2.11 -7.51 3.47
C SER A 20 -2.90 -7.41 2.17
N SER A 21 -3.47 -6.23 1.87
CA SER A 21 -4.18 -5.96 0.63
C SER A 21 -3.28 -6.08 -0.60
N ILE A 22 -2.05 -5.58 -0.52
CA ILE A 22 -1.08 -5.66 -1.60
C ILE A 22 -0.62 -7.10 -1.81
N GLN A 23 -0.26 -7.83 -0.75
CA GLN A 23 0.10 -9.25 -0.85
C GLN A 23 -1.03 -10.07 -1.48
N LYS A 24 -2.26 -9.86 -1.02
CA LYS A 24 -3.43 -10.51 -1.60
C LYS A 24 -3.62 -10.15 -3.07
N SER A 25 -3.44 -8.87 -3.44
CA SER A 25 -3.54 -8.47 -4.85
C SER A 25 -2.46 -9.11 -5.73
N ILE A 26 -1.23 -9.23 -5.23
CA ILE A 26 -0.16 -9.93 -5.93
C ILE A 26 -0.52 -11.41 -6.09
N GLU A 27 -1.01 -12.06 -5.02
CA GLU A 27 -1.47 -13.45 -5.07
C GLU A 27 -2.62 -13.64 -6.08
N ASP A 28 -3.61 -12.76 -6.10
CA ASP A 28 -4.75 -12.81 -7.01
C ASP A 28 -4.33 -12.62 -8.49
N ASN A 29 -3.32 -11.77 -8.75
CA ASN A 29 -2.87 -11.48 -10.12
C ASN A 29 -1.81 -12.45 -10.64
N LEU A 30 -0.91 -12.95 -9.78
CA LEU A 30 0.27 -13.74 -10.18
C LEU A 30 0.27 -15.17 -9.62
N GLY A 31 -0.61 -15.47 -8.68
CA GLY A 31 -0.68 -16.74 -7.96
C GLY A 31 0.28 -16.83 -6.77
N LYS A 32 -0.11 -17.61 -5.76
CA LYS A 32 0.64 -17.80 -4.50
C LYS A 32 2.08 -18.28 -4.71
N SER A 33 2.31 -19.18 -5.66
CA SER A 33 3.66 -19.67 -5.95
C SER A 33 4.60 -18.55 -6.41
N THR A 34 4.09 -17.61 -7.20
CA THR A 34 4.85 -16.46 -7.70
C THR A 34 5.08 -15.44 -6.59
N LEU A 35 4.08 -15.17 -5.76
CA LEU A 35 4.24 -14.33 -4.56
C LEU A 35 5.38 -14.87 -3.67
N ASN A 36 5.40 -16.17 -3.37
CA ASN A 36 6.45 -16.77 -2.55
C ASN A 36 7.85 -16.61 -3.19
N LYS A 37 7.96 -16.71 -4.52
CA LYS A 37 9.24 -16.50 -5.23
C LYS A 37 9.71 -15.04 -5.12
N ILE A 38 8.79 -14.10 -5.25
CA ILE A 38 9.07 -12.67 -5.08
C ILE A 38 9.54 -12.40 -3.64
N GLU A 39 8.86 -12.97 -2.63
CA GLU A 39 9.25 -12.86 -1.22
C GLU A 39 10.64 -13.42 -0.96
N CYS A 40 10.93 -14.64 -1.42
CA CYS A 40 12.27 -15.21 -1.31
C CYS A 40 13.32 -14.30 -1.95
N ARG A 41 13.02 -13.76 -3.13
CA ARG A 41 13.99 -12.95 -3.87
C ARG A 41 14.26 -11.59 -3.23
N LEU A 42 13.23 -10.95 -2.68
CA LEU A 42 13.38 -9.73 -1.87
C LEU A 42 14.24 -9.98 -0.63
N MET A 43 14.06 -11.11 0.03
CA MET A 43 14.87 -11.51 1.19
C MET A 43 16.33 -11.78 0.80
N GLU A 44 16.58 -12.42 -0.33
CA GLU A 44 17.93 -12.72 -0.82
C GLU A 44 18.72 -11.46 -1.20
N LEU A 45 18.09 -10.52 -1.91
CA LEU A 45 18.77 -9.35 -2.46
C LEU A 45 18.83 -8.16 -1.51
N HIS A 46 17.79 -8.00 -0.70
CA HIS A 46 17.60 -6.78 0.08
C HIS A 46 17.35 -7.05 1.57
N HIS A 47 17.24 -8.34 1.96
CA HIS A 47 16.83 -8.73 3.31
C HIS A 47 15.48 -8.14 3.72
N PHE A 48 14.59 -7.96 2.72
CA PHE A 48 13.30 -7.31 2.89
C PHE A 48 12.15 -8.30 2.72
N SER A 49 11.15 -8.17 3.58
CA SER A 49 9.81 -8.69 3.34
C SER A 49 9.07 -7.87 2.28
N VAL A 50 7.95 -8.38 1.76
CA VAL A 50 7.05 -7.60 0.89
C VAL A 50 6.57 -6.32 1.57
N SER A 51 6.29 -6.38 2.88
CA SER A 51 5.91 -5.21 3.68
C SER A 51 6.95 -4.08 3.59
N GLN A 52 8.23 -4.42 3.76
CA GLN A 52 9.34 -3.47 3.73
C GLN A 52 9.65 -2.99 2.31
N SER A 53 9.49 -3.85 1.30
CA SER A 53 9.75 -3.48 -0.09
C SER A 53 8.68 -2.54 -0.66
N ILE A 54 7.47 -2.51 -0.10
CA ILE A 54 6.44 -1.52 -0.45
C ILE A 54 6.86 -0.11 -0.01
N GLU A 55 7.60 0.03 1.10
CA GLU A 55 8.15 1.33 1.53
C GLU A 55 9.33 1.77 0.65
N GLU A 56 10.05 0.80 0.09
CA GLU A 56 11.13 1.04 -0.88
C GLU A 56 10.75 0.50 -2.26
N PHE A 57 9.73 1.12 -2.84
CA PHE A 57 9.05 0.66 -4.06
C PHE A 57 9.98 0.35 -5.25
N SER A 58 11.12 1.05 -5.35
CA SER A 58 12.14 0.78 -6.38
C SER A 58 12.80 -0.59 -6.24
N LYS A 59 12.97 -1.10 -5.02
CA LYS A 59 13.50 -2.45 -4.77
C LYS A 59 12.46 -3.53 -5.13
N PHE A 60 11.19 -3.24 -4.88
CA PHE A 60 10.10 -4.11 -5.30
C PHE A 60 9.99 -4.20 -6.83
N ASP A 61 9.97 -3.05 -7.53
CA ASP A 61 9.99 -2.98 -9.02
C ASP A 61 11.23 -3.70 -9.60
N GLY A 62 12.40 -3.55 -8.97
CA GLY A 62 13.62 -4.27 -9.36
C GLY A 62 13.42 -5.80 -9.37
N VAL A 63 12.86 -6.36 -8.30
CA VAL A 63 12.57 -7.80 -8.24
C VAL A 63 11.52 -8.22 -9.27
N LEU A 64 10.46 -7.42 -9.48
CA LEU A 64 9.47 -7.72 -10.53
C LEU A 64 10.12 -7.74 -11.92
N ARG A 65 11.04 -6.82 -12.21
CA ARG A 65 11.78 -6.80 -13.47
C ARG A 65 12.70 -8.01 -13.65
N GLU A 66 13.26 -8.58 -12.59
CA GLU A 66 14.02 -9.83 -12.69
C GLU A 66 13.13 -11.00 -13.15
N PHE A 67 11.89 -11.08 -12.67
CA PHE A 67 10.96 -12.16 -13.02
C PHE A 67 10.26 -11.95 -14.36
N PHE A 68 9.88 -10.72 -14.70
CA PHE A 68 8.98 -10.42 -15.81
C PHE A 68 9.59 -9.56 -16.92
N GLY A 69 10.82 -9.05 -16.74
CA GLY A 69 11.49 -8.20 -17.70
C GLY A 69 10.66 -6.97 -18.08
N ALA A 70 10.48 -6.73 -19.37
CA ALA A 70 9.63 -5.65 -19.88
C ALA A 70 8.15 -5.78 -19.43
N GLY A 71 7.69 -7.00 -19.17
CA GLY A 71 6.34 -7.30 -18.69
C GLY A 71 6.07 -6.88 -17.25
N ALA A 72 7.10 -6.49 -16.49
CA ALA A 72 6.92 -5.91 -15.16
C ALA A 72 6.28 -4.52 -15.18
N THR A 73 6.44 -3.80 -16.30
CA THR A 73 6.01 -2.40 -16.42
C THR A 73 4.53 -2.24 -16.10
N GLY A 74 4.22 -1.56 -14.98
CA GLY A 74 2.85 -1.25 -14.57
C GLY A 74 2.17 -2.35 -13.75
N LEU A 75 2.86 -3.45 -13.42
CA LEU A 75 2.33 -4.46 -12.50
C LEU A 75 2.08 -3.88 -11.11
N GLU A 76 2.95 -2.98 -10.65
CA GLU A 76 2.80 -2.37 -9.34
C GLU A 76 1.54 -1.50 -9.27
N SER A 77 1.32 -0.70 -10.33
CA SER A 77 0.09 0.08 -10.46
C SER A 77 -1.14 -0.83 -10.53
N ARG A 78 -1.03 -1.98 -11.20
CA ARG A 78 -2.12 -2.94 -11.33
C ARG A 78 -2.50 -3.58 -9.99
N PHE A 79 -1.53 -3.93 -9.14
CA PHE A 79 -1.79 -4.48 -7.80
C PHE A 79 -2.55 -3.48 -6.91
N ILE A 80 -2.28 -2.19 -7.07
CA ILE A 80 -2.96 -1.13 -6.30
C ILE A 80 -4.32 -0.79 -6.91
N GLN A 81 -4.38 -0.59 -8.24
CA GLN A 81 -5.56 -0.02 -8.90
C GLN A 81 -6.74 -0.98 -9.01
N ASN A 82 -6.48 -2.29 -9.09
CA ASN A 82 -7.56 -3.26 -9.30
C ASN A 82 -8.27 -3.61 -8.00
N ASN A 83 -7.54 -3.76 -6.90
CA ASN A 83 -8.08 -4.36 -5.67
C ASN A 83 -8.17 -3.37 -4.51
N ILE A 84 -7.39 -2.29 -4.52
CA ILE A 84 -7.23 -1.40 -3.35
C ILE A 84 -7.86 -0.03 -3.63
N ILE A 85 -7.46 0.62 -4.72
CA ILE A 85 -7.88 2.00 -5.04
C ILE A 85 -8.38 2.07 -6.47
N LYS A 86 -9.64 2.47 -6.68
CA LYS A 86 -10.14 2.82 -8.00
C LYS A 86 -9.99 4.33 -8.23
N THR A 87 -9.42 4.71 -9.36
CA THR A 87 -9.39 6.11 -9.83
C THR A 87 -10.42 6.30 -10.94
N GLU A 88 -11.29 7.31 -10.79
CA GLU A 88 -12.17 7.72 -11.88
C GLU A 88 -11.60 8.98 -12.57
N SER A 89 -11.62 8.99 -13.90
CA SER A 89 -10.84 9.87 -14.79
C SER A 89 -10.73 11.33 -14.33
N LEU A 90 -9.48 11.78 -14.18
CA LEU A 90 -9.03 13.16 -13.93
C LEU A 90 -9.19 14.06 -15.17
N LYS A 91 -10.43 14.28 -15.66
CA LYS A 91 -10.61 15.26 -16.76
C LYS A 91 -10.67 16.70 -16.29
N LYS A 92 -11.01 16.99 -15.03
CA LYS A 92 -11.00 18.35 -14.46
C LYS A 92 -10.86 18.31 -12.93
N GLY A 93 -9.72 18.77 -12.42
CA GLY A 93 -9.63 19.35 -11.06
C GLY A 93 -9.33 18.39 -9.92
N PHE A 94 -10.15 17.37 -9.66
CA PHE A 94 -9.89 16.38 -8.61
C PHE A 94 -10.56 15.06 -9.01
N GLY A 95 -9.76 14.01 -9.15
CA GLY A 95 -10.27 12.68 -9.47
C GLY A 95 -10.81 12.05 -8.20
N ASN A 96 -11.96 11.40 -8.30
CA ASN A 96 -12.46 10.61 -7.19
C ASN A 96 -11.56 9.39 -7.02
N LEU A 97 -10.97 9.27 -5.83
CA LEU A 97 -10.26 8.09 -5.37
C LEU A 97 -11.22 7.29 -4.49
N THR A 98 -11.50 6.06 -4.89
CA THR A 98 -12.36 5.14 -4.13
C THR A 98 -11.51 4.03 -3.56
N VAL A 99 -11.42 3.93 -2.24
CA VAL A 99 -10.86 2.75 -1.57
C VAL A 99 -11.89 1.63 -1.67
N GLN A 100 -11.54 0.57 -2.39
CA GLN A 100 -12.46 -0.55 -2.66
C GLN A 100 -12.54 -1.52 -1.48
N GLU A 101 -11.50 -1.59 -0.67
CA GLU A 101 -11.44 -2.49 0.46
C GLU A 101 -12.09 -1.89 1.70
N GLN A 102 -13.16 -2.53 2.17
CA GLN A 102 -13.95 -2.03 3.29
C GLN A 102 -13.15 -1.93 4.59
N SER A 103 -12.23 -2.86 4.86
CA SER A 103 -11.39 -2.84 6.07
C SER A 103 -10.46 -1.64 6.07
N LEU A 104 -9.78 -1.38 4.94
CA LEU A 104 -8.96 -0.19 4.75
C LEU A 104 -9.77 1.10 4.86
N ALA A 105 -10.97 1.14 4.25
CA ALA A 105 -11.83 2.32 4.31
C ALA A 105 -12.28 2.63 5.76
N LYS A 106 -12.61 1.60 6.54
CA LYS A 106 -12.99 1.76 7.96
C LYS A 106 -11.85 2.33 8.79
N GLU A 107 -10.66 1.75 8.66
CA GLU A 107 -9.50 2.21 9.44
C GLU A 107 -9.06 3.62 9.03
N PHE A 108 -9.15 3.94 7.73
CA PHE A 108 -8.87 5.28 7.21
C PHE A 108 -9.87 6.35 7.73
N LEU A 109 -11.14 5.99 7.93
CA LEU A 109 -12.19 6.91 8.39
C LEU A 109 -12.26 7.04 9.92
N LYS A 110 -11.69 6.09 10.66
CA LYS A 110 -11.68 6.08 12.13
C LYS A 110 -11.17 7.39 12.76
N PRO A 111 -10.08 8.03 12.28
CA PRO A 111 -9.58 9.27 12.86
C PRO A 111 -10.54 10.44 12.68
N PHE A 112 -11.33 10.43 11.60
CA PHE A 112 -12.36 11.44 11.34
C PHE A 112 -13.55 11.26 12.29
N ALA A 113 -13.95 10.02 12.57
CA ALA A 113 -15.03 9.72 13.50
C ALA A 113 -14.64 10.04 14.96
N GLU A 114 -13.38 9.79 15.32
CA GLU A 114 -12.84 10.00 16.67
C GLU A 114 -12.32 11.44 16.90
N ASN A 115 -12.35 12.29 15.88
CA ASN A 115 -11.81 13.66 15.89
C ASN A 115 -10.32 13.71 16.32
N ASP A 116 -9.54 12.72 15.87
CA ASP A 116 -8.11 12.63 16.16
C ASP A 116 -7.32 13.60 15.29
N LYS A 117 -7.24 14.85 15.75
CA LYS A 117 -6.57 15.93 15.02
C LYS A 117 -5.11 15.62 14.71
N LYS A 118 -4.41 14.87 15.56
CA LYS A 118 -2.98 14.58 15.37
C LYS A 118 -2.79 13.56 14.25
N MET A 119 -3.59 12.50 14.23
CA MET A 119 -3.55 11.51 13.16
C MET A 119 -4.03 12.12 11.83
N LEU A 120 -5.05 12.99 11.86
CA LEU A 120 -5.45 13.76 10.68
C LEU A 120 -4.30 14.64 10.17
N LEU A 121 -3.60 15.35 11.06
CA LEU A 121 -2.43 16.14 10.67
C LEU A 121 -1.33 15.26 10.07
N GLU A 122 -1.04 14.10 10.64
CA GLU A 122 -0.06 13.14 10.08
C GLU A 122 -0.50 12.63 8.70
N LEU A 123 -1.77 12.25 8.51
CA LEU A 123 -2.35 11.85 7.23
C LEU A 123 -2.22 12.93 6.16
N PHE A 124 -2.47 14.19 6.51
CA PHE A 124 -2.37 15.32 5.58
C PHE A 124 -0.92 15.80 5.39
N SER A 125 -0.03 15.57 6.35
CA SER A 125 1.40 15.92 6.28
C SER A 125 2.19 15.06 5.31
N ILE A 126 1.64 13.93 4.85
CA ILE A 126 2.19 13.13 3.74
C ILE A 126 2.25 13.92 2.41
N LYS A 127 1.64 15.12 2.33
CA LYS A 127 1.83 16.04 1.20
C LYS A 127 2.82 17.17 1.52
N GLN A 128 4.11 16.89 1.42
CA GLN A 128 5.12 17.76 0.77
C GLN A 128 6.35 16.91 0.40
N LEU A 129 6.22 16.07 -0.62
CA LEU A 129 7.33 15.54 -1.42
C LEU A 129 6.76 15.32 -2.83
N VAL A 130 6.64 16.43 -3.55
CA VAL A 130 6.65 16.47 -5.02
C VAL A 130 8.10 16.63 -5.43
#